data_AF-A0A6J6TMU7-F1
#
_entry.id   AF-A0A6J6TMU7-F1
#
_cell.length_a   1.000
_cell.length_b   1.000
_cell.length_c   1.000
_cell.angle_alpha   90.00
_cell.angle_beta   90.00
_cell.angle_gamma   90.00
#
_symmetry.space_group_name_H-M   'P 1'
#
loop_
_entity.id
_entity.type
_entity.pdbx_description
1 polymer ?
#
loop_
_entity_poly.entity_id
_entity_poly.type
_entity_poly.pdbx_seq_one_letter_code
_entity_poly.pdbx_strand_id
1 'polypeptide(L)'
;MSLSRTIARPMLASVFFVGAANALKNSGALAAKAQPVTDRVGPIARKAVPVLPQDPEALVKVNAGVQIVAALGLATGRAPRLCSAVLAASLVPTTAAGHAFGAADDQATAQQQRLHFAKNLSILGGLVIAAGDTDGKPGVAWRTRHLAKDAKREARLVAARSPIG
;
A
#
# COMPACT_ATOMS: atom_id res chain seq x y z
N MET A 1 17.82 12.21 0.59
CA MET A 1 17.30 10.92 1.11
C MET A 1 17.90 10.73 2.48
N SER A 2 17.11 10.63 3.56
CA SER A 2 17.68 10.28 4.86
C SER A 2 18.10 8.81 4.84
N LEU A 3 19.24 8.48 5.46
CA LEU A 3 19.76 7.10 5.54
C LEU A 3 18.71 6.11 6.07
N SER A 4 17.88 6.56 7.01
CA SER A 4 16.76 5.80 7.57
C SER A 4 15.74 5.33 6.52
N ARG A 5 15.48 6.12 5.47
CA ARG A 5 14.50 5.78 4.43
C ARG A 5 15.02 4.79 3.41
N THR A 6 16.31 4.87 3.11
CA THR A 6 17.01 3.93 2.21
C THR A 6 16.97 2.51 2.77
N ILE A 7 16.92 2.36 4.10
CA ILE A 7 16.88 1.07 4.78
C ILE A 7 15.45 0.64 5.10
N ALA A 8 14.61 1.56 5.61
CA ALA A 8 13.24 1.23 6.02
C ALA A 8 12.36 0.73 4.87
N ARG A 9 12.48 1.30 3.66
CA ARG A 9 11.66 0.91 2.51
C ARG A 9 11.94 -0.53 2.04
N PRO A 10 13.20 -0.96 1.82
CA PRO A 10 13.52 -2.36 1.57
C PRO A 10 13.08 -3.30 2.70
N MET A 11 13.27 -2.91 3.96
CA MET A 11 12.84 -3.73 5.10
C MET A 11 11.32 -3.94 5.07
N LEU A 12 10.55 -2.89 4.85
CA LEU A 12 9.09 -2.98 4.77
C LEU A 12 8.62 -3.73 3.52
N ALA A 13 9.30 -3.57 2.39
CA ALA A 13 9.00 -4.29 1.15
C ALA A 13 9.27 -5.81 1.25
N SER A 14 10.21 -6.23 2.10
CA SER A 14 10.65 -7.62 2.19
C SER A 14 9.51 -8.62 2.48
N VAL A 15 8.59 -8.27 3.38
CA VAL A 15 7.48 -9.15 3.77
C VAL A 15 6.53 -9.43 2.59
N PHE A 16 6.31 -8.42 1.74
CA PHE A 16 5.48 -8.55 0.54
C PHE A 16 6.20 -9.34 -0.54
N PHE A 17 7.49 -9.07 -0.77
CA PHE A 17 8.26 -9.78 -1.76
C PHE A 17 8.34 -11.28 -1.44
N VAL A 18 8.69 -11.62 -0.19
CA VAL A 18 8.79 -13.02 0.25
C VAL A 18 7.42 -13.70 0.21
N GLY A 19 6.37 -13.04 0.73
CA GLY A 19 5.01 -13.57 0.70
C GLY A 19 4.50 -13.83 -0.71
N ALA A 20 4.72 -12.88 -1.62
CA ALA A 20 4.30 -13.00 -3.01
C ALA A 20 5.12 -14.04 -3.80
N ALA A 21 6.44 -14.11 -3.58
CA ALA A 21 7.28 -15.15 -4.17
C ALA A 21 6.82 -16.55 -3.73
N ASN A 22 6.45 -16.70 -2.46
CA ASN A 22 5.89 -17.95 -1.94
C ASN A 22 4.52 -18.26 -2.56
N ALA A 23 3.68 -17.23 -2.75
CA ALA A 23 2.36 -17.38 -3.38
C ALA A 23 2.46 -17.79 -4.85
N LEU A 24 3.46 -17.30 -5.60
CA LEU A 24 3.70 -17.77 -6.97
C LEU A 24 4.07 -19.25 -7.00
N LYS A 25 5.03 -19.66 -6.15
CA LYS A 25 5.52 -21.05 -6.07
C LYS A 25 4.43 -22.04 -5.65
N ASN A 26 3.53 -21.62 -4.75
CA ASN A 26 2.50 -22.47 -4.16
C ASN A 26 1.09 -22.12 -4.65
N SER A 27 0.98 -21.46 -5.81
CA SER A 27 -0.27 -20.88 -6.31
C SER A 27 -1.43 -21.89 -6.38
N GLY A 28 -1.18 -23.12 -6.82
CA GLY A 28 -2.20 -24.19 -6.84
C GLY A 28 -2.73 -24.56 -5.45
N ALA A 29 -1.85 -24.69 -4.44
CA ALA A 29 -2.25 -24.99 -3.06
C ALA A 29 -2.98 -23.82 -2.38
N LEU A 30 -2.61 -22.58 -2.76
CA LEU A 30 -3.26 -21.38 -2.24
C LEU A 30 -4.59 -21.08 -2.93
N ALA A 31 -4.81 -21.54 -4.17
CA ALA A 31 -6.04 -21.30 -4.93
C ALA A 31 -7.29 -21.77 -4.17
N ALA A 32 -7.25 -22.98 -3.60
CA ALA A 32 -8.34 -23.54 -2.80
C ALA A 32 -8.61 -22.74 -1.52
N LYS A 33 -7.57 -22.22 -0.86
CA LYS A 33 -7.71 -21.37 0.32
C LYS A 33 -8.16 -19.95 -0.03
N ALA A 34 -7.84 -19.48 -1.25
CA ALA A 34 -8.15 -18.15 -1.73
C ALA A 34 -9.55 -18.04 -2.34
N GLN A 35 -10.15 -19.14 -2.82
CA GLN A 35 -11.50 -19.19 -3.38
C GLN A 35 -12.54 -18.32 -2.65
N PRO A 36 -12.78 -18.45 -1.34
CA PRO A 36 -13.81 -17.65 -0.65
C PRO A 36 -13.54 -16.14 -0.65
N VAL A 37 -12.27 -15.74 -0.76
CA VAL A 37 -11.86 -14.33 -0.87
C VAL A 37 -12.00 -13.86 -2.31
N THR A 38 -11.53 -14.67 -3.24
CA THR A 38 -11.59 -14.43 -4.68
C THR A 38 -13.04 -14.32 -5.17
N ASP A 39 -13.97 -15.10 -4.62
CA ASP A 39 -15.38 -15.03 -4.99
C ASP A 39 -16.05 -13.74 -4.52
N ARG A 40 -15.66 -13.22 -3.35
CA ARG A 40 -16.18 -11.96 -2.82
C ARG A 40 -15.55 -10.73 -3.47
N VAL A 41 -14.22 -10.75 -3.67
CA VAL A 41 -13.45 -9.58 -4.10
C VAL A 41 -13.22 -9.56 -5.61
N GLY A 42 -13.11 -10.73 -6.24
CA GLY A 42 -12.90 -10.89 -7.69
C GLY A 42 -13.92 -10.13 -8.55
N PRO A 43 -15.24 -10.17 -8.26
CA PRO A 43 -16.22 -9.38 -8.99
C PRO A 43 -16.00 -7.87 -8.88
N ILE A 44 -15.63 -7.37 -7.70
CA ILE A 44 -15.35 -5.95 -7.47
C ILE A 44 -14.08 -5.53 -8.19
N ALA A 45 -13.04 -6.35 -8.10
CA ALA A 45 -11.78 -6.12 -8.80
C ALA A 45 -11.99 -6.11 -10.32
N ARG A 46 -12.80 -7.02 -10.87
CA ARG A 46 -13.16 -7.07 -12.30
C ARG A 46 -13.94 -5.84 -12.77
N LYS A 47 -14.78 -5.24 -11.93
CA LYS A 47 -15.45 -3.96 -12.27
C LYS A 47 -14.43 -2.82 -12.46
N ALA A 48 -13.36 -2.81 -11.66
CA ALA A 48 -12.29 -1.83 -11.80
C ALA A 48 -11.31 -2.18 -12.94
N VAL A 49 -11.02 -3.47 -13.13
CA VAL A 49 -10.06 -3.99 -14.11
C VAL A 49 -10.68 -5.18 -14.85
N PRO A 50 -11.37 -4.95 -15.98
CA PRO A 50 -12.11 -5.99 -16.71
C PRO A 50 -11.26 -7.15 -17.25
N VAL A 51 -9.95 -6.95 -17.39
CA VAL A 51 -9.01 -7.96 -17.94
C VAL A 51 -8.58 -9.01 -16.90
N LEU A 52 -9.07 -8.92 -15.65
CA LEU A 52 -8.72 -9.87 -14.59
C LEU A 52 -9.24 -11.29 -14.90
N PRO A 53 -8.42 -12.34 -14.72
CA PRO A 53 -8.84 -13.73 -14.88
C PRO A 53 -10.00 -14.13 -13.96
N GLN A 54 -10.72 -15.18 -14.33
CA GLN A 54 -11.74 -15.80 -13.47
C GLN A 54 -11.18 -16.96 -12.63
N ASP A 55 -10.11 -17.59 -13.11
CA ASP A 55 -9.44 -18.69 -12.43
C ASP A 55 -8.79 -18.22 -11.11
N PRO A 56 -9.11 -18.86 -9.95
CA PRO A 56 -8.51 -18.53 -8.67
C PRO A 56 -6.99 -18.64 -8.65
N GLU A 57 -6.40 -19.62 -9.35
CA GLU A 57 -4.94 -19.76 -9.40
C GLU A 57 -4.30 -18.60 -10.18
N ALA A 58 -4.84 -18.26 -11.34
CA ALA A 58 -4.42 -17.10 -12.11
C ALA A 58 -4.54 -15.80 -11.31
N LEU A 59 -5.59 -15.63 -10.50
CA LEU A 59 -5.76 -14.45 -9.65
C LEU A 59 -4.72 -14.36 -8.53
N VAL A 60 -4.36 -15.50 -7.92
CA VAL A 60 -3.24 -15.57 -6.95
C VAL A 60 -1.93 -15.15 -7.62
N LYS A 61 -1.66 -15.63 -8.83
CA LYS A 61 -0.44 -15.28 -9.60
C LYS A 61 -0.41 -13.80 -9.96
N VAL A 62 -1.52 -13.23 -10.42
CA VAL A 62 -1.62 -11.80 -10.74
C VAL A 62 -1.39 -10.94 -9.50
N ASN A 63 -2.05 -11.24 -8.39
CA ASN A 63 -1.86 -10.52 -7.14
C ASN A 63 -0.40 -10.61 -6.65
N ALA A 64 0.21 -11.79 -6.72
CA ALA A 64 1.61 -11.96 -6.36
C ALA A 64 2.55 -11.16 -7.27
N GLY A 65 2.30 -11.14 -8.58
CA GLY A 65 3.04 -10.30 -9.52
C GLY A 65 2.96 -8.80 -9.18
N VAL A 66 1.75 -8.31 -8.88
CA VAL A 66 1.51 -6.91 -8.46
C VAL A 66 2.28 -6.60 -7.17
N GLN A 67 2.23 -7.49 -6.18
CA GLN A 67 2.95 -7.30 -4.91
C GLN A 67 4.47 -7.28 -5.10
N ILE A 68 5.02 -8.13 -5.97
CA ILE A 68 6.46 -8.13 -6.29
C ILE A 68 6.86 -6.80 -6.93
N VAL A 69 6.14 -6.36 -7.95
CA VAL A 69 6.44 -5.09 -8.64
C VAL A 69 6.33 -3.90 -7.67
N ALA A 70 5.28 -3.88 -6.85
CA ALA A 70 5.10 -2.83 -5.85
C ALA A 70 6.17 -2.88 -4.75
N ALA A 71 6.56 -4.06 -4.27
CA ALA A 71 7.63 -4.22 -3.28
C ALA A 71 8.98 -3.75 -3.83
N LEU A 72 9.33 -4.13 -5.06
CA LEU A 72 10.56 -3.68 -5.71
C LEU A 72 10.52 -2.17 -5.98
N GLY A 73 9.40 -1.62 -6.43
CA GLY A 73 9.22 -0.18 -6.61
C GLY A 73 9.36 0.59 -5.29
N LEU A 74 8.78 0.07 -4.20
CA LEU A 74 8.94 0.63 -2.86
C LEU A 74 10.40 0.60 -2.40
N ALA A 75 11.06 -0.56 -2.52
CA ALA A 75 12.45 -0.76 -2.11
C ALA A 75 13.43 0.12 -2.88
N THR A 76 13.23 0.26 -4.20
CA THR A 76 14.08 1.10 -5.07
C THR A 76 13.71 2.58 -5.04
N GLY A 77 12.61 2.96 -4.37
CA GLY A 77 12.12 4.33 -4.32
C GLY A 77 11.47 4.81 -5.63
N ARG A 78 11.05 3.90 -6.51
CA ARG A 78 10.30 4.20 -7.73
C ARG A 78 8.82 4.35 -7.39
N ALA A 79 8.32 5.59 -7.39
CA ALA A 79 6.93 5.92 -7.02
C ALA A 79 6.48 5.29 -5.68
N PRO A 80 7.25 5.49 -4.58
CA PRO A 80 7.10 4.74 -3.33
C PRO A 80 5.72 4.95 -2.69
N ARG A 81 5.08 6.09 -2.95
CA ARG A 81 3.74 6.40 -2.45
C ARG A 81 2.66 5.52 -3.07
N LEU A 82 2.72 5.33 -4.40
CA LEU A 82 1.79 4.48 -5.13
C LEU A 82 2.03 3.01 -4.78
N CYS A 83 3.30 2.59 -4.75
CA CYS A 83 3.67 1.24 -4.33
C CYS A 83 3.17 0.93 -2.91
N SER A 84 3.34 1.86 -1.96
CA SER A 84 2.84 1.68 -0.60
C SER A 84 1.32 1.59 -0.54
N ALA A 85 0.61 2.41 -1.32
CA ALA A 85 -0.85 2.35 -1.40
C ALA A 85 -1.36 1.01 -1.97
N VAL A 86 -0.70 0.50 -3.02
CA VAL A 86 -1.01 -0.81 -3.61
C VAL A 86 -0.78 -1.93 -2.60
N LEU A 87 0.36 -1.93 -1.92
CA LEU A 87 0.66 -2.94 -0.89
C LEU A 87 -0.32 -2.85 0.29
N ALA A 88 -0.68 -1.64 0.72
CA ALA A 88 -1.69 -1.45 1.78
C ALA A 88 -3.07 -1.97 1.37
N ALA A 89 -3.50 -1.71 0.13
CA ALA A 89 -4.76 -2.22 -0.39
C ALA A 89 -4.77 -3.75 -0.45
N SER A 90 -3.63 -4.37 -0.79
CA SER A 90 -3.51 -5.84 -0.84
C SER A 90 -3.57 -6.52 0.54
N LEU A 91 -3.26 -5.78 1.60
CA LEU A 91 -3.28 -6.25 3.00
C LEU A 91 -4.70 -6.39 3.57
N VAL A 92 -5.65 -5.60 3.08
CA VAL A 92 -7.03 -5.57 3.61
C VAL A 92 -7.75 -6.91 3.35
N PRO A 93 -7.78 -7.46 2.13
CA PRO A 93 -8.40 -8.76 1.87
C PRO A 93 -7.68 -9.91 2.59
N THR A 94 -6.34 -9.89 2.65
CA THR A 94 -5.57 -10.96 3.30
C THR A 94 -5.75 -10.97 4.81
N THR A 95 -5.98 -9.81 5.43
CA THR A 95 -6.29 -9.71 6.86
C THR A 95 -7.73 -10.12 7.15
N ALA A 96 -8.68 -9.78 6.28
CA ALA A 96 -10.06 -10.26 6.40
C ALA A 96 -10.17 -11.79 6.21
N ALA A 97 -9.34 -12.36 5.34
CA ALA A 97 -9.31 -13.80 5.04
C ALA A 97 -8.69 -14.66 6.15
N GLY A 98 -7.65 -14.14 6.82
CA GLY A 98 -6.90 -14.87 7.84
C GLY A 98 -7.58 -14.95 9.21
N HIS A 99 -8.69 -14.22 9.42
CA HIS A 99 -9.22 -13.92 10.75
C HIS A 99 -10.73 -14.13 10.85
N ALA A 100 -11.17 -15.36 10.59
CA ALA A 100 -12.41 -15.85 11.18
C ALA A 100 -12.18 -16.07 12.69
N PHE A 101 -12.20 -14.99 13.48
CA PHE A 101 -12.00 -15.02 14.94
C PHE A 101 -12.96 -15.97 15.69
N GLY A 102 -14.00 -16.48 15.04
CA GLY A 102 -14.98 -17.40 15.60
C GLY A 102 -14.76 -18.89 15.29
N ALA A 103 -13.68 -19.29 14.62
CA ALA A 103 -13.45 -20.69 14.19
C ALA A 103 -12.25 -21.38 14.86
N ALA A 104 -11.61 -20.75 15.85
CA ALA A 104 -10.50 -21.36 16.58
C ALA A 104 -11.01 -22.09 17.83
N ASP A 105 -10.98 -23.42 17.80
CA ASP A 105 -11.38 -24.29 18.93
C ASP A 105 -10.46 -24.18 20.15
N ASP A 106 -9.22 -23.68 19.98
CA ASP A 106 -8.22 -23.61 21.03
C ASP A 106 -7.64 -22.20 21.25
N GLN A 107 -7.36 -21.88 22.51
CA GLN A 107 -6.91 -20.56 22.97
C GLN A 107 -5.53 -20.19 22.38
N ALA A 108 -4.64 -21.15 22.12
CA ALA A 108 -3.33 -20.87 21.53
C ALA A 108 -3.48 -20.45 20.05
N THR A 109 -4.36 -21.11 19.31
CA THR A 109 -4.66 -20.75 17.91
C THR A 109 -5.26 -19.35 17.81
N ALA A 110 -6.18 -19.01 18.72
CA ALA A 110 -6.77 -17.68 18.79
C ALA A 110 -5.73 -16.59 19.11
N GLN A 111 -4.81 -16.85 20.04
CA GLN A 111 -3.71 -15.92 20.34
C GLN A 111 -2.78 -15.72 19.13
N GLN A 112 -2.43 -16.79 18.43
CA GLN A 112 -1.59 -16.71 17.24
C GLN A 112 -2.26 -15.92 16.12
N GLN A 113 -3.56 -16.11 15.88
CA GLN A 113 -4.32 -15.29 14.95
C GLN A 113 -4.28 -13.81 15.36
N ARG A 114 -4.60 -13.46 16.60
CA ARG A 114 -4.53 -12.05 17.08
C ARG A 114 -3.13 -11.44 16.86
N LEU A 115 -2.08 -12.21 17.06
CA LEU A 115 -0.71 -11.77 16.83
C LEU A 115 -0.41 -11.55 15.33
N HIS A 116 -0.91 -12.40 14.44
CA HIS A 116 -0.82 -12.18 12.99
C HIS A 116 -1.59 -10.94 12.54
N PHE A 117 -2.77 -10.70 13.11
CA PHE A 117 -3.54 -9.48 12.86
C PHE A 117 -2.76 -8.24 13.28
N ALA A 118 -2.23 -8.23 14.50
CA ALA A 118 -1.42 -7.14 15.01
C ALA A 118 -0.17 -6.88 14.14
N LYS A 119 0.49 -7.94 13.65
CA LYS A 119 1.61 -7.82 12.70
C LYS A 119 1.18 -7.14 11.40
N ASN A 120 0.08 -7.57 10.79
CA ASN A 120 -0.46 -6.97 9.57
C ASN A 120 -0.83 -5.50 9.79
N LEU A 121 -1.42 -5.17 10.93
CA LEU A 121 -1.77 -3.80 11.30
C LEU A 121 -0.53 -2.91 11.46
N SER A 122 0.52 -3.42 12.10
CA SER A 122 1.81 -2.71 12.21
C SER A 122 2.45 -2.45 10.84
N ILE A 123 2.40 -3.42 9.94
CA ILE A 123 2.89 -3.27 8.56
C ILE A 123 2.07 -2.21 7.81
N LEU A 124 0.74 -2.26 7.94
CA LEU A 124 -0.16 -1.27 7.35
C LEU A 124 0.15 0.15 7.85
N GLY A 125 0.41 0.32 9.15
CA GLY A 125 0.86 1.60 9.72
C GLY A 125 2.14 2.11 9.05
N GLY A 126 3.14 1.24 8.87
CA GLY A 126 4.38 1.57 8.16
C GLY A 126 4.15 1.97 6.70
N LEU A 127 3.24 1.28 6.00
CA LEU A 127 2.86 1.61 4.63
C LEU A 127 2.13 2.95 4.50
N VAL A 128 1.24 3.27 5.44
CA VAL A 128 0.53 4.56 5.45
C VAL A 128 1.52 5.71 5.62
N ILE A 129 2.50 5.56 6.52
CA ILE A 129 3.60 6.53 6.67
C ILE A 129 4.38 6.65 5.34
N ALA A 130 4.76 5.52 4.73
CA ALA A 130 5.48 5.53 3.45
C ALA A 130 4.67 6.12 2.29
N ALA A 131 3.34 5.99 2.32
CA ALA A 131 2.43 6.59 1.34
C ALA A 131 2.29 8.11 1.51
N GLY A 132 2.37 8.60 2.76
CA GLY A 132 2.35 10.03 3.09
C GLY A 132 3.70 10.73 2.89
N ASP A 133 4.79 9.97 2.82
CA ASP A 133 6.14 10.52 2.82
C ASP A 133 6.52 11.19 1.47
N THR A 134 6.90 12.47 1.50
CA THR A 134 7.24 13.27 0.30
C THR A 134 8.74 13.37 0.03
N ASP A 135 9.58 12.58 0.70
CA ASP A 135 11.05 12.59 0.51
C ASP A 135 11.72 13.96 0.71
N GLY A 136 11.11 14.81 1.55
CA GLY A 136 11.58 16.19 1.77
C GLY A 136 11.37 17.09 0.54
N LYS A 137 10.81 16.57 -0.55
CA LYS A 137 10.42 17.37 -1.71
C LYS A 137 9.07 18.03 -1.41
N PRO A 138 8.91 19.33 -1.67
CA PRO A 138 7.62 19.99 -1.48
C PRO A 138 6.57 19.33 -2.37
N GLY A 139 5.50 18.83 -1.74
CA GLY A 139 4.37 18.24 -2.44
C GLY A 139 3.75 19.25 -3.43
N VAL A 140 3.02 18.77 -4.43
CA VAL A 140 2.34 19.64 -5.41
C VAL A 140 1.45 20.66 -4.70
N ALA A 141 0.70 20.23 -3.68
CA ALA A 141 -0.11 21.11 -2.84
C ALA A 141 0.70 22.16 -2.05
N TRP A 142 1.92 21.83 -1.64
CA TRP A 142 2.82 22.81 -1.02
C TRP A 142 3.27 23.83 -2.05
N ARG A 143 3.66 23.39 -3.26
CA ARG A 143 4.11 24.27 -4.35
C ARG A 143 3.00 25.23 -4.79
N THR A 144 1.77 24.76 -4.97
CA THR A 144 0.64 25.63 -5.34
C THR A 144 0.30 26.64 -4.25
N ARG A 145 0.34 26.23 -2.97
CA ARG A 145 0.07 27.11 -1.83
C ARG A 145 1.19 28.11 -1.59
N HIS A 146 2.44 27.76 -1.91
CA HIS A 146 3.59 28.66 -1.85
C HIS A 146 3.51 29.72 -2.96
N LEU A 147 3.27 29.30 -4.20
CA LEU A 147 3.05 30.22 -5.34
C LEU A 147 1.89 31.19 -5.07
N ALA A 148 0.78 30.72 -4.50
CA ALA A 148 -0.34 31.59 -4.13
C ALA A 148 0.01 32.56 -2.99
N LYS A 149 0.86 32.14 -2.03
CA LYS A 149 1.37 33.01 -0.96
C LYS A 149 2.32 34.07 -1.51
N ASP A 150 3.21 33.69 -2.43
CA ASP A 150 4.18 34.59 -3.06
C ASP A 150 3.46 35.63 -3.91
N ALA A 151 2.49 35.21 -4.74
CA ALA A 151 1.65 36.12 -5.51
C ALA A 151 0.86 37.09 -4.62
N LYS A 152 0.33 36.63 -3.48
CA LYS A 152 -0.37 37.51 -2.51
C LYS A 152 0.58 38.48 -1.81
N ARG A 153 1.83 38.08 -1.58
CA ARG A 153 2.87 38.94 -0.98
C ARG A 153 3.33 40.01 -1.97
N GLU A 154 3.56 39.65 -3.22
CA GLU A 154 3.88 40.61 -4.29
C GLU A 154 2.75 41.62 -4.50
N ALA A 155 1.49 41.17 -4.58
CA ALA A 155 0.34 42.06 -4.71
C ALA A 155 0.24 43.07 -3.55
N ARG A 156 0.51 42.64 -2.30
CA ARG A 156 0.58 43.54 -1.14
C ARG A 156 1.70 44.57 -1.24
N LEU A 157 2.87 44.17 -1.74
CA LEU A 157 4.02 45.05 -1.91
C LEU A 157 3.78 46.09 -3.01
N VAL A 158 3.13 45.70 -4.12
CA VAL A 158 2.74 46.63 -5.20
C VAL A 158 1.67 47.61 -4.72
N ALA A 159 0.68 47.16 -3.96
CA ALA A 159 -0.34 48.02 -3.36
C ALA A 159 0.26 49.01 -2.34
N ALA A 160 1.25 48.59 -1.55
CA ALA A 160 1.95 49.46 -0.60
C ALA A 160 2.93 50.44 -1.25
N ARG A 161 3.40 50.16 -2.47
CA ARG A 161 4.30 51.02 -3.27
C ARG A 161 3.58 51.96 -4.23
N SER A 162 2.25 51.89 -4.35
CA SER A 162 1.46 52.91 -5.04
C SER A 162 1.03 53.97 -4.02
N PRO A 163 1.82 55.03 -3.79
CA PRO A 163 1.26 56.22 -3.19
C PRO A 163 0.22 56.72 -4.18
N ILE A 164 -1.01 56.77 -3.71
CA ILE A 164 -2.11 57.48 -4.33
C ILE A 164 -1.58 58.90 -4.60
N GLY A 165 -1.63 59.32 -5.87
CA GLY A 165 -1.36 60.69 -6.27
C GLY A 165 -2.34 61.67 -5.66
#